data_AF-A0A8T5J434-F1
#
_entry.id   AF-A0A8T5J434-F1
#
_cell.length_a   1.000
_cell.length_b   1.000
_cell.length_c   1.000
_cell.angle_alpha   90.00
_cell.angle_beta   90.00
_cell.angle_gamma   90.00
#
_symmetry.space_group_name_H-M   'P 1'
#
loop_
_entity.id
_entity.type
_entity.pdbx_description
1 polymer ?
#
loop_
_entity_poly.entity_id
_entity_poly.type
_entity_poly.pdbx_seq_one_letter_code
_entity_poly.pdbx_strand_id
1 'polypeptide(L)'
;MKGYWKFVTFCIIGGVSALIDLAFFNLAFFIGTGFVLSRIFGVLISMIFNFTMNRNVSFSARGRSVRGQIPKYLIVYLISSTVNVVGGFVAVTLLGSGTIQANIASVIGIAAAIPFSYFGLLLWAFKKN
;
A
#
# COMPACT_ATOMS: atom_id res chain seq x y z
N MET A 1 -4.66 -17.29 13.11
CA MET A 1 -5.79 -16.90 12.21
C MET A 1 -5.75 -17.74 10.94
N LYS A 2 -6.91 -18.21 10.47
CA LYS A 2 -7.08 -18.89 9.17
C LYS A 2 -6.65 -17.97 8.03
N GLY A 3 -6.13 -18.51 6.92
CA GLY A 3 -5.46 -17.76 5.86
C GLY A 3 -6.30 -16.64 5.22
N TYR A 4 -7.60 -16.87 5.00
CA TYR A 4 -8.50 -15.86 4.43
C TYR A 4 -8.74 -14.66 5.36
N TRP A 5 -8.72 -14.87 6.68
CA TRP A 5 -8.85 -13.76 7.64
C TRP A 5 -7.66 -12.81 7.57
N LYS A 6 -6.45 -13.31 7.30
CA LYS A 6 -5.27 -12.46 7.11
C LYS A 6 -5.40 -11.57 5.88
N PHE A 7 -6.00 -12.09 4.81
CA PHE A 7 -6.29 -11.31 3.60
C PHE A 7 -7.33 -10.22 3.88
N VAL A 8 -8.43 -10.56 4.55
CA VAL A 8 -9.47 -9.58 4.91
C VAL A 8 -8.89 -8.47 5.80
N THR A 9 -8.13 -8.82 6.85
CA THR A 9 -7.47 -7.84 7.72
C THR A 9 -6.45 -7.00 6.95
N PHE A 10 -5.69 -7.59 6.01
CA PHE A 10 -4.80 -6.86 5.13
C PHE A 10 -5.53 -5.83 4.27
N CYS A 11 -6.64 -6.22 3.62
CA CYS A 11 -7.47 -5.30 2.83
C CYS A 11 -8.06 -4.17 3.68
N ILE A 12 -8.56 -4.48 4.89
CA ILE A 12 -9.10 -3.47 5.81
C ILE A 12 -7.99 -2.49 6.22
N ILE A 13 -6.82 -2.98 6.63
CA ILE A 13 -5.69 -2.12 7.02
C ILE A 13 -5.20 -1.29 5.83
N GLY A 14 -5.12 -1.89 4.64
CA GLY A 14 -4.80 -1.17 3.40
C GLY A 14 -5.78 -0.04 3.10
N GLY A 15 -7.08 -0.31 3.21
CA GLY A 15 -8.13 0.70 3.04
C GLY A 15 -8.03 1.82 4.08
N VAL A 16 -7.86 1.49 5.35
CA VAL A 16 -7.69 2.47 6.44
C VAL A 16 -6.42 3.30 6.23
N SER A 17 -5.32 2.69 5.80
CA SER A 17 -4.11 3.41 5.43
C SER A 17 -4.33 4.40 4.29
N ALA A 18 -5.09 4.03 3.26
CA ALA A 18 -5.42 4.96 2.17
C ALA A 18 -6.24 6.16 2.68
N LEU A 19 -7.18 5.93 3.60
CA LEU A 19 -7.94 7.02 4.25
C LEU A 19 -7.04 7.92 5.10
N ILE A 20 -6.09 7.35 5.85
CA ILE A 20 -5.10 8.11 6.63
C ILE A 20 -4.20 8.95 5.70
N ASP A 21 -3.73 8.37 4.59
CA ASP A 21 -2.94 9.10 3.59
C ASP A 21 -3.68 10.34 3.09
N LEU A 22 -4.94 10.15 2.66
CA LEU A 22 -5.80 11.24 2.20
C LEU A 22 -6.07 12.28 3.29
N ALA A 23 -6.34 11.86 4.52
CA ALA A 23 -6.62 12.77 5.63
C ALA A 23 -5.41 13.66 5.96
N PHE A 24 -4.22 13.06 6.11
CA PHE A 24 -3.00 13.80 6.43
C PHE A 24 -2.48 14.63 5.25
N PHE A 25 -2.67 14.17 4.01
CA PHE A 25 -2.41 14.97 2.82
C PHE A 25 -3.26 16.25 2.84
N ASN A 26 -4.58 16.13 3.05
CA ASN A 26 -5.48 17.30 3.07
C ASN A 26 -5.16 18.23 4.25
N LEU A 27 -4.82 17.69 5.42
CA LEU A 27 -4.43 18.49 6.58
C LEU A 27 -3.16 19.30 6.30
N ALA A 28 -2.11 18.66 5.77
CA ALA A 28 -0.86 19.34 5.41
C ALA A 28 -1.09 20.40 4.33
N PHE A 29 -1.91 20.08 3.32
CA PHE A 29 -2.22 20.98 2.22
C PHE A 29 -3.01 22.20 2.69
N PHE A 30 -3.96 22.01 3.63
CA PHE A 30 -4.74 23.10 4.22
C PHE A 30 -3.90 24.10 5.00
N ILE A 31 -2.79 23.65 5.60
CA ILE A 31 -1.82 24.51 6.31
C ILE A 31 -0.94 25.30 5.31
N GLY A 32 -1.16 25.14 4.00
CA GLY A 32 -0.45 25.87 2.95
C GLY A 32 0.91 25.26 2.59
N THR A 33 1.20 24.02 3.03
CA THR A 33 2.40 23.32 2.54
C THR A 33 2.22 22.91 1.09
N GLY A 34 3.27 23.07 0.28
CA GLY A 34 3.25 22.70 -1.13
C GLY A 34 2.81 21.24 -1.36
N PHE A 35 2.17 20.99 -2.51
CA PHE A 35 1.58 19.68 -2.86
C PHE A 35 2.54 18.50 -2.62
N VAL A 36 3.81 18.65 -3.01
CA VAL A 36 4.84 17.61 -2.86
C VAL A 36 5.11 17.29 -1.40
N LEU A 37 5.26 18.31 -0.54
CA LEU A 37 5.51 18.12 0.88
C LEU A 37 4.30 17.48 1.58
N SER A 38 3.09 17.95 1.26
CA SER A 38 1.83 17.37 1.76
C SER A 38 1.70 15.90 1.40
N ARG A 39 2.06 15.54 0.16
CA ARG A 39 1.99 14.16 -0.33
C ARG A 39 3.00 13.25 0.36
N ILE A 40 4.24 13.71 0.52
CA ILE A 40 5.28 12.97 1.26
C ILE A 40 4.81 12.73 2.70
N PHE A 41 4.24 13.73 3.36
CA PHE A 41 3.76 13.62 4.74
C PHE A 41 2.64 12.59 4.89
N GLY A 42 1.61 12.65 4.03
CA GLY A 42 0.50 11.69 4.03
C GLY A 42 0.97 10.25 3.81
N VAL A 43 1.84 10.06 2.81
CA VAL A 43 2.37 8.73 2.46
C VAL A 43 3.22 8.17 3.60
N LEU A 44 4.09 8.96 4.22
CA LEU A 44 4.92 8.49 5.32
C LEU A 44 4.09 8.04 6.52
N ILE A 45 3.12 8.85 6.95
CA ILE A 45 2.25 8.53 8.09
C ILE A 45 1.42 7.28 7.80
N SER A 46 0.80 7.22 6.62
CA SER A 46 0.03 6.08 6.17
C SER A 46 0.86 4.80 6.11
N MET A 47 2.08 4.89 5.59
CA MET A 47 3.00 3.77 5.47
C MET A 47 3.43 3.23 6.85
N ILE A 48 3.72 4.12 7.81
CA ILE A 48 4.06 3.74 9.19
C ILE A 48 2.87 3.02 9.85
N PHE A 49 1.65 3.56 9.69
CA PHE A 49 0.44 2.94 10.20
C PHE A 49 0.22 1.56 9.55
N ASN A 50 0.35 1.48 8.23
CA ASN A 50 0.14 0.24 7.48
C ASN A 50 1.10 -0.86 7.95
N PHE A 51 2.39 -0.53 8.09
CA PHE A 51 3.40 -1.44 8.59
C PHE A 51 3.10 -1.89 10.02
N THR A 52 2.78 -0.95 10.91
CA THR A 52 2.52 -1.24 12.33
C THR A 52 1.30 -2.14 12.51
N MET A 53 0.22 -1.84 11.78
CA MET A 53 -1.02 -2.61 11.86
C MET A 53 -0.88 -3.97 11.18
N ASN A 54 -0.24 -4.06 10.01
CA ASN A 54 -0.02 -5.36 9.38
C ASN A 54 0.90 -6.26 10.24
N ARG A 55 1.93 -5.68 10.87
CA ARG A 55 2.81 -6.42 11.79
C ARG A 55 2.08 -6.92 13.03
N ASN A 56 1.28 -6.07 13.68
CA ASN A 56 0.64 -6.38 14.96
C ASN A 56 -0.66 -7.19 14.81
N VAL A 57 -1.45 -6.90 13.77
CA VAL A 57 -2.82 -7.41 13.60
C VAL A 57 -2.86 -8.52 12.53
N SER A 58 -2.41 -8.24 11.29
CA SER A 58 -2.52 -9.23 10.19
C SER A 58 -1.60 -10.44 10.37
N PHE A 59 -0.36 -10.21 10.80
CA PHE A 59 0.68 -11.25 10.82
C PHE A 59 1.16 -11.63 12.24
N SER A 60 0.66 -10.95 13.29
CA SER A 60 0.97 -11.21 14.70
C SER A 60 2.47 -11.41 15.00
N ALA A 61 3.34 -10.65 14.34
CA ALA A 61 4.80 -10.80 14.43
C ALA A 61 5.41 -10.03 15.63
N ARG A 62 4.70 -9.98 16.76
CA ARG A 62 5.04 -9.17 17.96
C ARG A 62 6.41 -9.49 18.58
N GLY A 63 6.89 -10.72 18.44
CA GLY A 63 8.13 -11.19 19.08
C GLY A 63 9.42 -11.08 18.25
N ARG A 64 9.43 -10.32 17.15
CA ARG A 64 10.57 -10.31 16.18
C ARG A 64 11.16 -8.93 15.94
N SER A 65 12.45 -8.88 15.64
CA SER A 65 13.19 -7.62 15.46
C SER A 65 12.62 -6.79 14.29
N VAL A 66 12.37 -5.51 14.57
CA VAL A 66 11.77 -4.56 13.62
C VAL A 66 12.74 -4.25 12.47
N ARG A 67 14.04 -4.13 12.78
CA ARG A 67 15.10 -3.70 11.85
C ARG A 67 15.24 -4.61 10.62
N GLY A 68 14.94 -5.91 10.73
CA GLY A 68 15.00 -6.84 9.59
C GLY A 68 13.74 -6.87 8.72
N GLN A 69 12.63 -6.31 9.18
CA GLN A 69 11.33 -6.34 8.48
C GLN A 69 11.08 -5.07 7.66
N ILE A 70 11.57 -3.92 8.12
CA ILE A 70 11.45 -2.63 7.42
C ILE A 70 11.99 -2.68 5.98
N PRO A 71 13.25 -3.12 5.71
CA PRO A 71 13.76 -3.14 4.34
C PRO A 71 12.99 -4.12 3.44
N LYS A 72 12.52 -5.26 3.98
CA LYS A 72 11.69 -6.20 3.22
C LYS A 72 10.32 -5.60 2.87
N TYR A 73 9.71 -4.89 3.81
CA TYR A 73 8.46 -4.18 3.59
C TYR A 73 8.61 -3.10 2.51
N LEU A 74 9.69 -2.31 2.58
CA LEU A 74 10.02 -1.30 1.56
C LEU A 74 10.17 -1.93 0.17
N ILE A 75 10.87 -3.06 0.05
CA ILE A 75 11.04 -3.75 -1.24
C ILE A 75 9.68 -4.23 -1.77
N VAL A 76 8.84 -4.83 -0.92
CA VAL A 76 7.50 -5.30 -1.33
C VAL A 76 6.62 -4.13 -1.76
N TYR A 77 6.69 -3.01 -1.03
CA TYR A 77 5.97 -1.78 -1.37
C TYR A 77 6.44 -1.23 -2.72
N LEU A 78 7.76 -1.16 -2.95
CA LEU A 78 8.33 -0.75 -4.24
C LEU A 78 7.87 -1.65 -5.39
N ILE A 79 7.97 -2.97 -5.24
CA ILE A 79 7.52 -3.94 -6.26
C ILE A 79 6.03 -3.73 -6.56
N SER A 80 5.21 -3.61 -5.51
CA SER A 80 3.77 -3.45 -5.67
C SER A 80 3.41 -2.11 -6.32
N SER A 81 4.12 -1.04 -5.97
CA SER A 81 3.94 0.27 -6.59
C SER A 81 4.35 0.25 -8.06
N THR A 82 5.43 -0.45 -8.41
CA THR A 82 5.85 -0.64 -9.79
C THR A 82 4.80 -1.44 -10.57
N VAL A 83 4.28 -2.53 -10.02
CA VAL A 83 3.20 -3.32 -10.65
C VAL A 83 1.94 -2.46 -10.84
N ASN A 84 1.60 -1.62 -9.86
CA ASN A 84 0.48 -0.70 -9.96
C ASN A 84 0.64 0.26 -11.14
N VAL A 85 1.79 0.94 -11.22
CA VAL A 85 2.08 1.92 -12.27
C VAL A 85 2.16 1.27 -13.65
N VAL A 86 2.86 0.14 -13.77
CA VAL A 86 2.99 -0.58 -15.04
C VAL A 86 1.64 -1.13 -15.49
N GLY A 87 0.88 -1.76 -14.59
CA GLY A 87 -0.45 -2.29 -14.90
C GLY A 87 -1.43 -1.18 -15.31
N GLY A 88 -1.40 -0.05 -14.60
CA GLY A 88 -2.20 1.13 -14.95
C GLY A 88 -1.79 1.75 -16.28
N PHE A 89 -0.49 1.88 -16.54
CA PHE A 89 0.01 2.40 -17.81
C PHE A 89 -0.41 1.52 -19.00
N VAL A 90 -0.22 0.20 -18.90
CA VAL A 90 -0.66 -0.75 -19.92
C VAL A 90 -2.18 -0.65 -20.14
N ALA A 91 -2.97 -0.56 -19.07
CA ALA A 91 -4.41 -0.43 -19.18
C ALA A 91 -4.83 0.89 -19.86
N VAL A 92 -4.19 2.03 -19.57
CA VAL A 92 -4.47 3.30 -20.27
C VAL A 92 -4.13 3.20 -21.75
N THR A 93 -2.98 2.59 -22.10
CA THR A 93 -2.58 2.44 -23.50
C THR A 93 -3.55 1.57 -24.31
N LEU A 94 -4.23 0.63 -23.66
CA LEU A 94 -5.22 -0.25 -24.31
C LEU A 94 -6.64 0.36 -24.34
N LEU A 95 -7.01 1.17 -23.33
CA LEU A 95 -8.37 1.68 -23.16
C LEU A 95 -8.60 3.09 -23.73
N GLY A 96 -7.54 3.87 -23.98
CA GLY A 96 -7.62 5.24 -24.49
C GLY A 96 -7.52 6.33 -23.42
N SER A 97 -7.49 7.59 -23.86
CA SER A 97 -7.11 8.77 -23.06
C SER A 97 -8.27 9.52 -22.37
N GLY A 98 -9.43 8.90 -22.22
CA GLY A 98 -10.58 9.50 -21.53
C GLY A 98 -10.51 9.38 -20.00
N THR A 99 -11.15 10.32 -19.31
CA THR A 99 -11.13 10.40 -17.84
C THR A 99 -11.69 9.14 -17.17
N ILE A 100 -12.70 8.50 -17.76
CA ILE A 100 -13.27 7.23 -17.26
C ILE A 100 -12.27 6.08 -17.45
N GLN A 101 -11.59 6.04 -18.59
CA GLN A 101 -10.60 5.00 -18.92
C GLN A 101 -9.37 5.09 -18.01
N ALA A 102 -8.93 6.31 -17.67
CA ALA A 102 -7.85 6.55 -16.70
C ALA A 102 -8.19 6.04 -15.29
N ASN A 103 -9.46 6.19 -14.86
CA ASN A 103 -9.93 5.64 -13.59
C ASN A 103 -9.97 4.10 -13.61
N ILE A 104 -10.50 3.49 -14.68
CA ILE A 104 -10.53 2.03 -14.85
C ILE A 104 -9.11 1.46 -14.85
N ALA A 105 -8.19 2.10 -15.57
CA ALA A 105 -6.79 1.69 -15.62
C ALA A 105 -6.11 1.76 -14.24
N SER A 106 -6.41 2.81 -13.47
CA SER A 106 -5.92 2.95 -12.08
C SER A 106 -6.45 1.83 -11.17
N VAL A 107 -7.73 1.46 -11.32
CA VAL A 107 -8.33 0.32 -10.60
C VAL A 107 -7.66 -1.01 -10.98
N ILE A 108 -7.37 -1.22 -12.28
CA ILE A 108 -6.66 -2.41 -12.77
C ILE A 108 -5.25 -2.48 -12.17
N GLY A 109 -4.52 -1.36 -12.14
CA GLY A 109 -3.20 -1.27 -11.51
C GLY A 109 -3.25 -1.62 -10.02
N ILE A 110 -4.23 -1.11 -9.28
CA ILE A 110 -4.43 -1.46 -7.87
C ILE A 110 -4.74 -2.95 -7.71
N ALA A 111 -5.67 -3.49 -8.50
CA ALA A 111 -6.05 -4.90 -8.45
C ALA A 111 -4.86 -5.82 -8.76
N ALA A 112 -4.03 -5.45 -9.73
CA ALA A 112 -2.82 -6.18 -10.09
C ALA A 112 -1.77 -6.13 -8.98
N ALA A 113 -1.64 -5.00 -8.26
CA ALA A 113 -0.65 -4.84 -7.19
C ALA A 113 -1.00 -5.59 -5.89
N ILE A 114 -2.30 -5.77 -5.60
CA ILE A 114 -2.78 -6.44 -4.38
C ILE A 114 -2.15 -7.83 -4.15
N PRO A 115 -2.12 -8.77 -5.12
CA PRO A 115 -1.51 -10.09 -4.89
C PRO A 115 -0.01 -9.99 -4.62
N PHE A 116 0.72 -9.12 -5.32
CA PHE A 116 2.17 -8.94 -5.09
C PHE A 116 2.45 -8.36 -3.70
N SER A 117 1.67 -7.35 -3.28
CA SER A 117 1.73 -6.82 -1.92
C SER A 117 1.42 -7.89 -0.89
N TYR A 118 0.31 -8.62 -1.07
CA TYR A 118 -0.15 -9.59 -0.09
C TYR A 118 0.83 -10.76 0.07
N PHE A 119 1.25 -11.38 -1.04
CA PHE A 119 2.20 -12.49 -1.00
C PHE A 119 3.60 -12.05 -0.59
N GLY A 120 4.06 -10.88 -1.04
CA GLY A 120 5.35 -10.34 -0.60
C GLY A 120 5.39 -10.10 0.91
N LEU A 121 4.30 -9.58 1.48
CA LEU A 121 4.20 -9.39 2.92
C LEU A 121 4.06 -10.71 3.68
N LEU A 122 3.16 -11.59 3.23
CA LEU A 122 2.86 -12.86 3.90
C LEU A 122 4.05 -13.85 3.83
N LEU A 123 4.64 -14.02 2.64
CA LEU A 123 5.63 -15.06 2.36
C LEU A 123 7.07 -14.60 2.52
N TRP A 124 7.35 -13.31 2.64
CA TRP A 124 8.73 -12.82 2.73
C TRP A 124 8.96 -11.80 3.84
N ALA A 125 8.18 -10.71 3.89
CA ALA A 125 8.37 -9.69 4.92
C ALA A 125 8.08 -10.22 6.33
N PHE A 126 7.04 -11.07 6.47
CA PHE A 126 6.61 -11.64 7.74
C PHE A 126 6.77 -13.17 7.82
N LYS A 127 7.54 -13.79 6.91
CA LYS A 127 7.76 -15.25 6.91
C LYS A 127 8.32 -15.74 8.26
N LYS A 128 7.73 -16.80 8.80
CA LYS A 128 8.22 -17.52 9.97
C LYS A 128 9.43 -18.39 9.56
N ASN A 129 10.63 -17.81 9.53
CA ASN A 129 11.87 -18.60 9.71
C ASN A 129 11.94 -19.11 11.13
#